data_AF-A0AAW0K3G6-F1
#
_entry.id   AF-A0AAW0K3G6-F1
#
_cell.length_a   1.000
_cell.length_b   1.000
_cell.length_c   1.000
_cell.angle_alpha   90.00
_cell.angle_beta   90.00
_cell.angle_gamma   90.00
#
_symmetry.space_group_name_H-M   'P 1'
#
loop_
_entity.id
_entity.type
_entity.pdbx_description
1 polymer ?
#
loop_
_entity_poly.entity_id
_entity_poly.type
_entity_poly.pdbx_seq_one_letter_code
_entity_poly.pdbx_strand_id
1 'polypeptide(L)'
;DSGTQDEAQLLQEWFKLVQEKNKLMRYESELLIMAQELELEDHQRRLEQKLRQKMLKDEGQKDENDQKEEQEIFKQMIQVIEQRNKLVDSLEEQRVKERTQDQHFENFVLSRGCQLSRT
;
A
#
# COMPACT_ATOMS: atom_id res chain seq x y z
N ASP A 1 -25.85 12.12 -38.64
CA ASP A 1 -25.09 10.87 -38.55
C ASP A 1 -23.58 10.98 -38.36
N SER A 2 -22.88 12.06 -38.74
CA SER A 2 -21.44 12.17 -38.42
C SER A 2 -21.15 12.58 -36.96
N GLY A 3 -21.96 13.47 -36.37
CA GLY A 3 -21.72 13.98 -35.01
C GLY A 3 -21.90 12.96 -33.90
N THR A 4 -22.85 12.02 -34.04
CA THR A 4 -23.09 10.94 -33.06
C THR A 4 -22.00 9.88 -33.05
N GLN A 5 -21.33 9.65 -34.18
CA GLN A 5 -20.20 8.73 -34.28
C GLN A 5 -18.93 9.33 -33.66
N ASP A 6 -18.72 10.64 -33.80
CA ASP A 6 -17.59 11.38 -33.23
C ASP A 6 -17.70 11.46 -31.69
N GLU A 7 -18.90 11.71 -31.16
CA GLU A 7 -19.17 11.67 -29.72
C GLU A 7 -18.90 10.29 -29.09
N ALA A 8 -19.26 9.20 -29.79
CA ALA A 8 -19.00 7.84 -29.32
C ALA A 8 -17.50 7.51 -29.28
N GLN A 9 -16.73 7.99 -30.27
CA GLN A 9 -15.27 7.82 -30.29
C GLN A 9 -14.59 8.60 -29.17
N LEU A 10 -14.96 9.87 -28.98
CA LEU A 10 -14.44 10.70 -27.87
C LEU A 10 -14.75 10.08 -26.51
N LEU A 11 -15.95 9.53 -26.33
CA LEU A 11 -16.32 8.85 -25.09
C LEU A 11 -15.45 7.60 -24.86
N GLN A 12 -15.15 6.83 -25.91
CA GLN A 12 -14.26 5.67 -25.82
C GLN A 12 -12.82 6.06 -25.46
N GLU A 13 -12.28 7.12 -26.05
CA GLU A 13 -10.96 7.64 -25.72
C GLU A 13 -10.90 8.14 -24.28
N TRP A 14 -11.92 8.88 -23.85
CA TRP A 14 -12.06 9.33 -22.47
C TRP A 14 -12.09 8.14 -21.49
N PHE A 15 -12.83 7.06 -21.82
CA PHE A 15 -12.85 5.84 -21.01
C PHE A 15 -11.47 5.18 -20.88
N LYS A 16 -10.69 5.14 -21.97
CA LYS A 16 -9.31 4.63 -21.93
C LYS A 16 -8.43 5.49 -21.03
N LEU A 17 -8.52 6.82 -21.18
CA LEU A 17 -7.73 7.76 -20.37
C LEU A 17 -8.07 7.66 -18.88
N VAL A 18 -9.34 7.55 -18.52
CA VAL A 18 -9.76 7.37 -17.12
C VAL A 18 -9.23 6.05 -16.55
N GLN A 19 -9.26 4.96 -17.32
CA GLN A 19 -8.69 3.68 -16.89
C GLN A 19 -7.18 3.76 -16.69
N GLU A 20 -6.44 4.35 -17.62
CA GLU A 20 -4.99 4.52 -17.48
C GLU A 20 -4.64 5.42 -16.29
N LYS A 21 -5.38 6.51 -16.08
CA LYS A 21 -5.22 7.35 -14.88
C LYS A 21 -5.46 6.54 -13.61
N ASN A 22 -6.51 5.73 -13.55
CA ASN A 22 -6.80 4.90 -12.38
C ASN A 22 -5.67 3.89 -12.12
N LYS A 23 -5.15 3.22 -13.16
CA LYS A 23 -4.00 2.31 -13.02
C LYS A 23 -2.76 3.01 -12.47
N LEU A 24 -2.45 4.21 -12.98
CA LEU A 24 -1.30 4.99 -12.51
C LEU A 24 -1.44 5.39 -11.04
N MET A 25 -2.64 5.83 -10.62
CA MET A 25 -2.90 6.17 -9.22
C MET A 25 -2.74 4.97 -8.29
N ARG A 26 -3.15 3.77 -8.73
CA ARG A 26 -2.95 2.52 -7.95
C ARG A 26 -1.47 2.21 -7.80
N TYR A 27 -0.73 2.27 -8.92
CA TYR A 27 0.70 2.01 -8.92
C TYR A 27 1.46 3.02 -8.04
N GLU A 28 1.09 4.30 -8.08
CA GLU A 28 1.64 5.31 -7.17
C GLU A 28 1.36 4.99 -5.70
N SER A 29 0.14 4.57 -5.35
CA SER A 29 -0.23 4.15 -4.00
C SER A 29 0.59 2.95 -3.53
N GLU A 30 0.74 1.92 -4.38
CA GLU A 30 1.58 0.75 -4.10
C GLU A 30 3.04 1.14 -3.86
N LEU A 31 3.60 2.03 -4.71
CA LEU A 31 4.97 2.54 -4.55
C LEU A 31 5.16 3.28 -3.23
N LEU A 32 4.20 4.12 -2.82
CA LEU A 32 4.25 4.84 -1.55
C LEU A 32 4.23 3.88 -0.36
N ILE A 33 3.39 2.83 -0.41
CA ILE A 33 3.33 1.82 0.65
C ILE A 33 4.63 1.02 0.73
N MET A 34 5.21 0.63 -0.41
CA MET A 34 6.52 -0.05 -0.44
C MET A 34 7.63 0.84 0.14
N ALA A 35 7.63 2.14 -0.17
CA ALA A 35 8.59 3.07 0.42
C ALA A 35 8.46 3.14 1.95
N GLN A 36 7.22 3.22 2.46
CA GLN A 36 6.95 3.19 3.91
C GLN A 36 7.39 1.86 4.55
N GLU A 37 7.14 0.72 3.89
CA GLU A 37 7.59 -0.57 4.39
C GLU A 37 9.12 -0.62 4.50
N LEU A 38 9.85 -0.15 3.49
CA LEU A 38 11.31 -0.10 3.52
C LEU A 38 11.84 0.76 4.68
N GLU A 39 11.21 1.91 4.96
CA GLU A 39 11.56 2.77 6.09
C GLU A 39 11.33 2.06 7.43
N LEU A 40 10.20 1.35 7.57
CA LEU A 40 9.89 0.57 8.78
C LEU A 40 10.85 -0.59 8.96
N GLU A 41 11.23 -1.30 7.90
CA GLU A 41 12.22 -2.37 7.96
C GLU A 41 13.60 -1.85 8.39
N ASP A 42 14.02 -0.73 7.83
CA ASP A 42 15.29 -0.09 8.20
C ASP A 42 15.27 0.39 9.66
N HIS A 43 14.15 0.94 10.12
CA HIS A 43 13.95 1.28 11.52
C HIS A 43 13.99 0.03 12.43
N GLN A 44 13.32 -1.06 12.04
CA GLN A 44 13.35 -2.33 12.75
C GLN A 44 14.79 -2.87 12.88
N ARG A 45 15.56 -2.88 11.78
CA ARG A 45 16.97 -3.32 11.78
C ARG A 45 17.83 -2.52 12.75
N ARG A 46 17.63 -1.18 12.81
CA ARG A 46 18.34 -0.32 13.77
C ARG A 46 17.98 -0.66 15.22
N LEU A 47 16.69 -0.87 15.52
CA LEU A 47 16.25 -1.27 16.86
C LEU A 47 16.82 -2.64 17.25
N GLU A 48 16.78 -3.62 16.35
CA GLU A 48 17.35 -4.95 16.56
C GLU A 48 18.85 -4.89 16.86
N GLN A 49 19.61 -4.09 16.08
CA GLN A 49 21.03 -3.90 16.33
C GLN A 49 21.29 -3.26 17.69
N LYS A 50 20.52 -2.23 18.06
CA LYS A 50 20.63 -1.55 19.36
C LYS A 50 20.33 -2.52 20.51
N LEU A 51 19.28 -3.34 20.37
CA LEU A 51 18.93 -4.35 21.38
C LEU A 51 20.04 -5.39 21.53
N ARG A 52 20.56 -5.92 20.41
CA ARG A 52 21.68 -6.88 20.42
C ARG A 52 22.91 -6.32 21.14
N GLN A 53 23.25 -5.06 20.92
CA GLN A 53 24.36 -4.40 21.60
C GLN A 53 24.15 -4.31 23.12
N LYS A 54 22.93 -4.00 23.57
CA LYS A 54 22.58 -3.95 25.00
C LYS A 54 22.65 -5.34 25.64
N MET A 55 22.18 -6.36 24.93
CA MET A 55 22.22 -7.75 25.37
C MET A 55 23.64 -8.35 25.44
N LEU A 56 24.69 -7.68 24.94
CA LEU A 56 26.07 -8.12 25.15
C LEU A 56 26.52 -7.95 26.61
N LYS A 57 25.87 -7.07 27.37
CA LYS A 57 26.13 -6.90 28.81
C LYS A 57 25.59 -8.11 29.55
N ASP A 58 26.42 -8.71 30.40
CA ASP A 58 26.05 -9.92 31.15
C ASP A 58 24.94 -9.62 32.16
N GLU A 59 24.00 -10.55 32.36
CA GLU A 59 22.79 -10.32 33.17
C GLU A 59 23.13 -9.93 34.63
N GLY A 60 24.19 -10.50 35.20
CA GLY A 60 24.65 -10.17 36.54
C GLY A 60 25.26 -8.77 36.69
N GLN A 61 25.51 -8.08 35.58
CA GLN A 61 26.07 -6.72 35.54
C GLN A 61 25.03 -5.67 35.13
N LYS A 62 23.84 -6.09 34.67
CA LYS A 62 22.77 -5.19 34.26
C LYS A 62 22.12 -4.55 35.49
N ASP A 63 21.85 -3.26 35.39
CA ASP A 63 21.01 -2.56 36.37
C ASP A 63 19.55 -2.49 35.90
N GLU A 64 18.67 -1.96 36.74
CA GLU A 64 17.26 -1.79 36.38
C GLU A 64 17.05 -0.87 35.16
N ASN A 65 17.96 0.07 34.93
CA ASN A 65 17.86 0.99 33.80
C ASN A 65 18.20 0.27 32.49
N ASP A 66 19.23 -0.58 32.48
CA ASP A 66 19.54 -1.44 31.34
C ASP A 66 18.34 -2.31 30.94
N GLN A 67 17.69 -2.94 31.93
CA GLN A 67 16.51 -3.77 31.69
C GLN A 67 15.34 -2.96 31.13
N LYS A 68 15.09 -1.76 31.67
CA LYS A 68 14.05 -0.86 31.17
C LYS A 68 14.33 -0.41 29.75
N GLU A 69 15.58 -0.09 29.43
CA GLU A 69 15.97 0.30 28.06
C GLU A 69 15.78 -0.85 27.06
N GLU A 70 16.15 -2.09 27.42
CA GLU A 70 15.92 -3.27 26.57
C GLU A 70 14.42 -3.51 26.33
N GLN A 71 13.60 -3.42 27.38
CA GLN A 71 12.15 -3.56 27.27
C GLN A 71 11.52 -2.48 26.38
N GLU A 72 11.99 -1.24 26.49
CA GLU A 72 11.48 -0.13 25.68
C GLU A 72 11.88 -0.28 24.21
N ILE A 73 13.10 -0.72 23.91
CA ILE A 73 13.53 -1.03 22.53
C ILE A 73 12.67 -2.16 21.96
N PHE A 74 12.43 -3.22 22.74
CA PHE A 74 11.58 -4.33 22.31
C PHE A 74 10.15 -3.86 22.03
N LYS A 75 9.57 -3.02 22.90
CA LYS A 75 8.23 -2.46 22.72
C LYS A 75 8.14 -1.61 21.44
N GLN A 76 9.14 -0.79 21.15
CA GLN A 76 9.20 -0.03 19.90
C GLN A 76 9.27 -0.95 18.69
N MET A 77 10.02 -2.06 18.77
CA MET A 77 10.08 -3.05 17.70
C MET A 77 8.71 -3.70 17.44
N ILE A 78 7.94 -4.03 18.47
CA ILE A 78 6.56 -4.52 18.33
C ILE A 78 5.68 -3.47 17.63
N GLN A 79 5.79 -2.20 18.00
CA GLN A 79 5.02 -1.12 17.35
C GLN A 79 5.34 -1.00 15.86
N VAL A 80 6.59 -1.21 15.46
CA VAL A 80 7.02 -1.19 14.05
C VAL A 80 6.40 -2.35 13.28
N ILE A 81 6.38 -3.55 13.87
CA ILE A 81 5.71 -4.72 13.29
C ILE A 81 4.21 -4.46 13.15
N GLU A 82 3.56 -3.87 14.15
CA GLU A 82 2.15 -3.47 14.07
C GLU A 82 1.89 -2.44 12.95
N GLN A 83 2.80 -1.48 12.77
CA GLN A 83 2.70 -0.51 11.67
C GLN A 83 2.82 -1.18 10.30
N ARG A 84 3.75 -2.13 10.15
CA ARG A 84 3.86 -2.93 8.91
C ARG A 84 2.61 -3.75 8.63
N ASN A 85 2.02 -4.37 9.66
CA ASN A 85 0.76 -5.10 9.50
C ASN A 85 -0.37 -4.18 9.01
N LYS A 86 -0.45 -2.95 9.51
CA LYS A 86 -1.44 -1.96 9.02
C LYS A 86 -1.24 -1.59 7.55
N LEU A 87 -0.01 -1.59 7.05
CA LEU A 87 0.26 -1.38 5.61
C LEU A 87 -0.30 -2.54 4.78
N VAL A 88 -0.12 -3.79 5.23
CA VAL A 88 -0.70 -4.98 4.59
C VAL A 88 -2.23 -4.90 4.57
N ASP A 89 -2.85 -4.54 5.70
CA ASP A 89 -4.30 -4.38 5.79
C ASP A 89 -4.80 -3.29 4.84
N SER A 90 -4.07 -2.17 4.74
CA SER A 90 -4.41 -1.05 3.85
C SER A 90 -4.34 -1.45 2.37
N LEU A 91 -3.34 -2.26 1.98
CA LEU A 91 -3.24 -2.80 0.62
C LEU A 91 -4.42 -3.71 0.29
N GLU A 92 -4.81 -4.59 1.20
CA GLU A 92 -5.95 -5.49 0.98
C GLU A 92 -7.27 -4.70 0.89
N GLU A 93 -7.47 -3.69 1.72
CA GLU A 93 -8.63 -2.80 1.64
C GLU A 93 -8.70 -2.06 0.29
N GLN A 94 -7.57 -1.47 -0.15
CA GLN A 94 -7.46 -0.82 -1.46
C GLN A 94 -7.80 -1.80 -2.58
N ARG A 95 -7.21 -3.01 -2.56
CA ARG A 95 -7.44 -4.05 -3.57
C ARG A 95 -8.91 -4.45 -3.68
N VAL A 96 -9.64 -4.57 -2.56
CA VAL A 96 -11.06 -4.91 -2.55
C VAL A 96 -11.92 -3.76 -3.12
N LYS A 97 -11.61 -2.54 -2.69
CA LYS A 97 -12.31 -1.34 -3.16
C LYS A 97 -12.13 -1.14 -4.67
N GLU A 98 -10.91 -1.32 -5.16
CA GLU A 98 -10.58 -1.19 -6.58
C GLU A 98 -11.32 -2.20 -7.46
N ARG A 99 -11.36 -3.48 -7.06
CA ARG A 99 -12.15 -4.50 -7.79
C ARG A 99 -13.62 -4.11 -7.88
N THR A 100 -14.16 -3.57 -6.80
CA THR A 100 -15.56 -3.14 -6.75
C THR A 100 -15.81 -1.96 -7.69
N GLN A 101 -14.90 -0.98 -7.69
CA GLN A 101 -14.94 0.17 -8.61
C GLN A 101 -14.82 -0.25 -10.07
N ASP A 102 -13.90 -1.17 -10.39
CA ASP A 102 -13.72 -1.70 -11.75
C ASP A 102 -14.97 -2.43 -12.22
N GLN A 103 -15.57 -3.27 -11.37
CA GLN A 103 -16.79 -3.98 -11.72
C GLN A 103 -17.98 -3.04 -11.95
N HIS A 104 -18.13 -1.99 -11.13
CA HIS A 104 -19.15 -0.96 -11.37
C HIS A 104 -18.89 -0.19 -12.66
N PHE A 105 -17.64 0.12 -12.95
CA PHE A 105 -17.25 0.85 -14.15
C PHE A 105 -17.49 0.02 -15.42
N GLU A 106 -17.11 -1.26 -15.43
CA GLU A 106 -17.39 -2.19 -16.53
C GLU A 106 -18.90 -2.33 -16.78
N ASN A 107 -19.70 -2.51 -15.73
CA ASN A 107 -21.15 -2.59 -15.82
C ASN A 107 -21.77 -1.32 -16.41
N PHE A 108 -21.26 -0.14 -16.00
CA PHE A 108 -21.70 1.13 -16.55
C PHE A 108 -21.40 1.24 -18.06
N VAL A 109 -20.18 0.87 -18.48
CA VAL A 109 -19.78 0.89 -19.90
C VAL A 109 -20.63 -0.06 -20.74
N LEU A 110 -20.88 -1.28 -20.25
CA LEU A 110 -21.73 -2.27 -20.90
C LEU A 110 -23.17 -1.75 -21.05
N SER A 111 -23.73 -1.10 -20.02
CA SER A 111 -25.10 -0.56 -20.05
C SER A 111 -25.30 0.57 -21.06
N ARG A 112 -24.24 1.32 -21.41
CA ARG A 112 -24.29 2.37 -22.43
C ARG A 112 -24.07 1.87 -23.86
N GLY A 113 -23.98 0.56 -24.08
CA GLY A 113 -23.81 -0.02 -25.43
C GLY A 113 -22.45 0.25 -26.07
N CYS A 114 -21.48 0.75 -25.30
CA CYS A 114 -20.09 0.85 -25.75
C CYS A 114 -19.48 -0.55 -25.70
N GLN A 115 -19.59 -1.30 -26.80
CA GLN A 115 -18.84 -2.55 -26.95
C GLN A 115 -17.34 -2.19 -26.96
N LEU A 116 -16.68 -2.32 -25.81
CA LEU A 116 -15.22 -2.35 -25.75
C LEU A 116 -14.79 -3.61 -26.50
N SER A 117 -14.48 -3.47 -27.79
CA SER A 117 -13.85 -4.51 -28.59
C SER A 117 -12.59 -4.97 -27.85
N ARG A 118 -12.61 -6.18 -27.30
CA ARG A 118 -11.43 -6.85 -26.76
C ARG A 118 -10.49 -7.15 -27.93
N THR A 119 -9.39 -6.43 -28.03
CA THR A 119 -8.19 -6.82 -28.78
C THR A 119 -7.05 -6.96 -27.83
#